data_AF-A0A7C0WFY1-F1
#
_entry.id   AF-A0A7C0WFY1-F1
#
_cell.length_a   1.000
_cell.length_b   1.000
_cell.length_c   1.000
_cell.angle_alpha   90.00
_cell.angle_beta   90.00
_cell.angle_gamma   90.00
#
_symmetry.space_group_name_H-M   'P 1'
#
loop_
_entity.id
_entity.type
_entity.pdbx_description
1 polymer ?
#
loop_
_entity_poly.entity_id
_entity_poly.type
_entity_poly.pdbx_seq_one_letter_code
_entity_poly.pdbx_strand_id
1 'polypeptide(L)'
;AERDFGYPENARQTVVGFTQAKELIDPPLAKTGISIITVPDIRWQRRDIKTTGMLAQAMAKEAAKRAGANDAWMVEDGFVTEGTSNTAFIVLDDDILVTRPLSNQILPGITRRAIMTLAEKGDITVEERPFTVDEAKAACEAFLTSASSFVTPVVEIDGARIGGGQPGPVTRKLREIYVSAARNG
;
A
#
# COMPACT_ATOMS: atom_id res chain seq x y z
N ALA A 1 31.58 8.06 -22.36
CA ALA A 1 30.34 8.04 -23.13
C ALA A 1 29.60 9.34 -22.84
N GLU A 2 29.06 10.02 -23.86
CA GLU A 2 28.21 11.19 -23.65
C GLU A 2 26.96 10.80 -22.87
N ARG A 3 26.56 11.66 -21.94
CA ARG A 3 25.40 11.46 -21.06
C ARG A 3 24.19 12.13 -21.69
N ASP A 4 23.79 11.67 -22.87
CA ASP A 4 22.81 12.33 -23.75
C ASP A 4 21.34 11.88 -23.52
N PHE A 5 21.12 10.75 -22.85
CA PHE A 5 19.79 10.22 -22.44
C PHE A 5 18.74 10.13 -23.56
N GLY A 6 19.16 10.13 -24.82
CA GLY A 6 18.26 10.04 -25.97
C GLY A 6 17.53 8.70 -26.02
N TYR A 7 16.25 8.73 -26.42
CA TYR A 7 15.51 7.50 -26.69
C TYR A 7 15.86 6.96 -28.09
N PRO A 8 16.12 5.65 -28.24
CA PRO A 8 16.31 5.08 -29.56
C PRO A 8 14.98 5.05 -30.35
N GLU A 9 14.99 5.50 -31.61
CA GLU A 9 13.80 5.54 -32.48
C GLU A 9 13.19 4.14 -32.72
N ASN A 10 14.05 3.12 -32.83
CA ASN A 10 13.67 1.74 -33.14
C ASN A 10 14.04 0.78 -31.99
N ALA A 11 13.69 1.15 -30.77
CA ALA A 11 13.94 0.33 -29.58
C ALA A 11 13.20 -1.02 -29.68
N ARG A 12 13.92 -2.14 -29.69
CA ARG A 12 13.32 -3.48 -29.56
C ARG A 12 13.04 -3.79 -28.09
N GLN A 13 11.78 -4.08 -27.74
CA GLN A 13 11.42 -4.44 -26.37
C GLN A 13 11.93 -5.84 -26.01
N THR A 14 12.47 -5.97 -24.79
CA THR A 14 12.71 -7.27 -24.15
C THR A 14 11.54 -7.60 -23.23
N VAL A 15 11.00 -8.82 -23.36
CA VAL A 15 9.93 -9.33 -22.49
C VAL A 15 10.48 -10.53 -21.70
N VAL A 16 10.32 -10.49 -20.38
CA VAL A 16 10.71 -11.56 -19.46
C VAL A 16 9.52 -11.93 -18.58
N GLY A 17 9.28 -13.22 -18.38
CA GLY A 17 8.22 -13.73 -17.52
C GLY A 17 8.63 -15.05 -16.86
N PHE A 18 8.24 -15.22 -15.59
CA PHE A 18 8.43 -16.43 -14.80
C PHE A 18 7.30 -16.55 -13.77
N THR A 19 7.19 -17.72 -13.15
CA THR A 19 6.22 -17.98 -12.08
C THR A 19 6.93 -18.31 -10.77
N GLN A 20 6.28 -18.01 -9.65
CA GLN A 20 6.74 -18.38 -8.32
C GLN A 20 5.53 -18.77 -7.46
N ALA A 21 5.63 -19.86 -6.71
CA ALA A 21 4.58 -20.25 -5.77
C ALA A 21 4.58 -19.30 -4.57
N LYS A 22 3.40 -18.82 -4.17
CA LYS A 22 3.19 -17.97 -3.00
C LYS A 22 1.82 -18.23 -2.38
N GLU A 23 1.77 -18.37 -1.07
CA GLU A 23 0.52 -18.41 -0.32
C GLU A 23 -0.03 -16.99 -0.14
N LEU A 24 -1.21 -16.73 -0.71
CA LEU A 24 -1.83 -15.39 -0.73
C LEU A 24 -3.10 -15.30 0.13
N ILE A 25 -3.81 -16.42 0.29
CA ILE A 25 -5.14 -16.44 0.91
C ILE A 25 -5.03 -16.33 2.43
N ASP A 26 -4.22 -17.17 3.06
CA ASP A 26 -4.17 -17.26 4.53
C ASP A 26 -2.77 -17.09 5.15
N PRO A 27 -1.99 -16.05 4.75
CA PRO A 27 -0.70 -15.81 5.37
C PRO A 27 -0.87 -15.41 6.84
N PRO A 28 0.00 -15.84 7.78
CA PRO A 28 -0.11 -15.53 9.20
C PRO A 28 -0.28 -14.02 9.51
N LEU A 29 0.45 -13.17 8.77
CA LEU A 29 0.41 -11.72 8.94
C LEU A 29 -0.93 -11.08 8.55
N ALA A 30 -1.78 -11.76 7.78
CA ALA A 30 -3.14 -11.28 7.54
C ALA A 30 -4.03 -11.41 8.79
N LYS A 31 -3.69 -12.32 9.72
CA LYS A 31 -4.44 -12.54 10.96
C LYS A 31 -3.93 -11.68 12.11
N THR A 32 -2.62 -11.48 12.19
CA THR A 32 -1.98 -10.74 13.28
C THR A 32 -1.75 -9.26 12.96
N GLY A 33 -1.76 -8.90 11.68
CA GLY A 33 -1.32 -7.59 11.22
C GLY A 33 0.20 -7.45 11.16
N ILE A 34 0.64 -6.30 10.65
CA ILE A 34 2.04 -5.92 10.50
C ILE A 34 2.36 -4.61 11.22
N SER A 35 3.63 -4.39 11.54
CA SER A 35 4.16 -3.09 11.91
C SER A 35 4.82 -2.40 10.72
N ILE A 36 4.70 -1.08 10.65
CA ILE A 36 5.39 -0.25 9.67
C ILE A 36 6.14 0.90 10.34
N ILE A 37 7.16 1.41 9.65
CA ILE A 37 7.76 2.72 9.95
C ILE A 37 7.39 3.75 8.89
N THR A 38 7.54 5.02 9.20
CA THR A 38 7.49 6.11 8.23
C THR A 38 8.88 6.50 7.77
N VAL A 39 9.01 6.83 6.48
CA VAL A 39 10.26 7.33 5.88
C VAL A 39 9.96 8.46 4.88
N PRO A 40 10.90 9.37 4.60
CA PRO A 40 10.71 10.37 3.56
C PRO A 40 10.48 9.74 2.17
N ASP A 41 9.55 10.28 1.40
CA ASP A 41 9.35 9.89 0.01
C ASP A 41 10.39 10.54 -0.90
N ILE A 42 11.50 9.84 -1.11
CA ILE A 42 12.58 10.28 -2.01
C ILE A 42 12.38 9.81 -3.47
N ARG A 43 11.21 9.29 -3.82
CA ARG A 43 10.94 8.82 -5.19
C ARG A 43 10.74 9.99 -6.14
N TRP A 44 11.04 9.74 -7.42
CA TRP A 44 10.77 10.67 -8.51
C TRP A 44 9.29 11.08 -8.62
N GLN A 45 9.00 12.10 -9.42
CA GLN A 45 7.67 12.73 -9.53
C GLN A 45 6.70 11.99 -10.49
N ARG A 46 7.03 10.79 -10.98
CA ARG A 46 6.18 9.97 -11.88
C ARG A 46 5.90 8.59 -11.28
N ARG A 47 5.34 8.59 -10.07
CA ARG A 47 5.06 7.39 -9.26
C ARG A 47 3.87 6.60 -9.81
N ASP A 48 3.07 7.24 -10.66
CA ASP A 48 2.00 6.62 -11.47
C ASP A 48 2.53 5.60 -12.50
N ILE A 49 3.81 5.69 -12.88
CA ILE A 49 4.42 4.76 -13.83
C ILE A 49 5.10 3.62 -13.09
N LYS A 50 4.62 2.39 -13.33
CA LYS A 50 5.27 1.18 -12.80
C LYS A 50 6.52 0.82 -13.62
N THR A 51 7.68 1.34 -13.23
CA THR A 51 8.98 1.06 -13.88
C THR A 51 9.80 0.02 -13.11
N THR A 52 11.01 -0.31 -13.60
CA THR A 52 11.99 -1.11 -12.86
C THR A 52 12.93 -0.25 -12.00
N GLY A 53 12.83 1.08 -12.06
CA GLY A 53 13.62 2.02 -11.26
C GLY A 53 13.16 2.08 -9.81
N MET A 54 13.42 1.02 -9.04
CA MET A 54 12.84 0.78 -7.71
C MET A 54 13.81 1.05 -6.54
N LEU A 55 14.88 1.84 -6.76
CA LEU A 55 15.93 2.05 -5.75
C LEU A 55 15.39 2.69 -4.47
N ALA A 56 14.59 3.75 -4.58
CA ALA A 56 14.02 4.45 -3.42
C ALA A 56 13.11 3.54 -2.59
N GLN A 57 12.29 2.72 -3.26
CA GLN A 57 11.43 1.72 -2.62
C GLN A 57 12.27 0.65 -1.90
N ALA A 58 13.34 0.16 -2.54
CA ALA A 58 14.25 -0.80 -1.94
C ALA A 58 14.94 -0.24 -0.68
N MET A 59 15.35 1.03 -0.71
CA MET A 59 15.92 1.72 0.45
C MET A 59 14.90 1.85 1.59
N ALA A 60 13.65 2.21 1.28
CA ALA A 60 12.58 2.28 2.27
C ALA A 60 12.27 0.90 2.90
N LYS A 61 12.27 -0.17 2.10
CA LYS A 61 12.06 -1.54 2.58
C LYS A 61 13.21 -2.03 3.46
N GLU A 62 14.45 -1.69 3.10
CA GLU A 62 15.63 -1.98 3.92
C GLU A 62 15.63 -1.19 5.23
N ALA A 63 15.17 0.07 5.22
CA ALA A 63 15.01 0.87 6.43
C ALA A 63 13.99 0.22 7.39
N ALA A 64 12.84 -0.22 6.89
CA ALA A 64 11.85 -0.96 7.68
C ALA A 64 12.45 -2.22 8.31
N LYS A 65 13.15 -3.01 7.50
CA LYS A 65 13.82 -4.24 7.95
C LYS A 65 14.83 -3.97 9.07
N ARG A 66 15.64 -2.91 8.94
CA ARG A 66 16.63 -2.52 9.96
C ARG A 66 15.99 -2.05 11.26
N ALA A 67 14.81 -1.44 11.17
CA ALA A 67 14.01 -1.04 12.32
C ALA A 67 13.20 -2.20 12.94
N GLY A 68 13.25 -3.41 12.36
CA GLY A 68 12.45 -4.56 12.81
C GLY A 68 10.98 -4.52 12.40
N ALA A 69 10.60 -3.60 11.50
CA ALA A 69 9.25 -3.50 10.96
C ALA A 69 9.07 -4.35 9.69
N ASN A 70 7.82 -4.64 9.33
CA ASN A 70 7.50 -5.43 8.15
C ASN A 70 7.54 -4.62 6.85
N ASP A 71 7.17 -3.34 6.90
CA ASP A 71 7.13 -2.44 5.74
C ASP A 71 7.38 -0.97 6.14
N ALA A 72 7.39 -0.07 5.17
CA ALA A 72 7.43 1.37 5.40
C ALA A 72 6.33 2.08 4.60
N TRP A 73 5.77 3.12 5.19
CA TRP A 73 4.98 4.13 4.48
C TRP A 73 5.83 5.36 4.20
N MET A 74 5.79 5.83 2.96
CA MET A 74 6.55 6.98 2.50
C MET A 74 5.75 8.27 2.71
N VAL A 75 6.42 9.34 3.12
CA VAL A 75 5.81 10.61 3.51
C VAL A 75 6.39 11.77 2.71
N GLU A 76 5.50 12.60 2.16
CA GLU A 76 5.84 13.83 1.43
C GLU A 76 4.97 14.97 1.98
N ASP A 77 5.60 16.10 2.32
CA ASP A 77 4.92 17.29 2.89
C ASP A 77 4.03 17.00 4.11
N GLY A 78 4.44 16.02 4.95
CA GLY A 78 3.71 15.60 6.15
C GLY A 78 2.54 14.63 5.89
N PHE A 79 2.26 14.29 4.62
CA PHE A 79 1.19 13.38 4.23
C PHE A 79 1.74 12.04 3.77
N VAL A 80 1.02 10.97 4.11
CA VAL A 80 1.32 9.63 3.59
C VAL A 80 1.05 9.60 2.08
N THR A 81 1.98 9.05 1.31
CA THR A 81 1.82 8.78 -0.12
C THR A 81 1.35 7.34 -0.31
N GLU A 82 2.26 6.38 -0.25
CA GLU A 82 2.00 4.94 -0.28
C GLU A 82 3.15 4.17 0.39
N GLY A 83 3.04 2.84 0.49
CA GLY A 83 4.10 2.01 1.05
C GLY A 83 5.13 1.56 0.01
N THR A 84 6.14 0.80 0.45
CA THR A 84 7.27 0.41 -0.41
C THR A 84 6.85 -0.30 -1.71
N SER A 85 5.77 -1.06 -1.66
CA SER A 85 5.19 -1.73 -2.82
C SER A 85 3.67 -1.94 -2.69
N ASN A 86 2.98 -1.03 -2.03
CA ASN A 86 1.58 -1.18 -1.61
C ASN A 86 0.88 0.17 -1.46
N THR A 87 -0.45 0.20 -1.55
CA THR A 87 -1.27 1.40 -1.27
C THR A 87 -1.66 1.45 0.21
N ALA A 88 -1.59 2.63 0.82
CA ALA A 88 -1.96 2.88 2.21
C ALA A 88 -3.45 3.29 2.37
N PHE A 89 -4.08 2.79 3.43
CA PHE A 89 -5.44 3.09 3.82
C PHE A 89 -5.54 3.24 5.34
N ILE A 90 -6.43 4.12 5.78
CA ILE A 90 -6.86 4.22 7.18
C ILE A 90 -8.38 4.15 7.26
N VAL A 91 -8.89 3.73 8.41
CA VAL A 91 -10.31 3.70 8.72
C VAL A 91 -10.51 4.57 9.96
N LEU A 92 -11.35 5.59 9.84
CA LEU A 92 -11.73 6.47 10.93
C LEU A 92 -12.99 5.94 11.62
N ASP A 93 -13.51 6.71 12.59
CA ASP A 93 -14.84 6.46 13.16
C ASP A 93 -15.92 6.42 12.07
N ASP A 94 -17.05 5.77 12.39
CA ASP A 94 -18.21 5.59 11.50
C ASP A 94 -17.86 4.87 10.17
N ASP A 95 -16.90 3.95 10.21
CA ASP A 95 -16.46 3.14 9.07
C ASP A 95 -16.05 3.98 7.84
N ILE A 96 -15.45 5.15 8.05
CA ILE A 96 -14.95 6.01 6.97
C ILE A 96 -13.57 5.52 6.51
N LEU A 97 -13.52 4.95 5.30
CA LEU A 97 -12.30 4.52 4.63
C LEU A 97 -11.63 5.69 3.92
N VAL A 98 -10.40 6.00 4.30
CA VAL A 98 -9.61 7.09 3.70
C VAL A 98 -8.42 6.53 2.94
N THR A 99 -8.19 7.03 1.71
CA THR A 99 -6.96 6.79 0.95
C THR A 99 -6.61 8.00 0.09
N ARG A 100 -5.33 8.13 -0.27
CA ARG A 100 -4.88 9.25 -1.11
C ARG A 100 -5.52 9.18 -2.51
N PRO A 101 -5.96 10.30 -3.10
CA PRO A 101 -6.50 10.34 -4.46
C PRO A 101 -5.43 9.98 -5.50
N LEU A 102 -5.87 9.41 -6.62
CA LEU A 102 -4.97 9.08 -7.74
C LEU A 102 -4.36 10.35 -8.34
N SER A 103 -3.05 10.32 -8.49
CA SER A 103 -2.23 11.39 -9.09
C SER A 103 -0.88 10.78 -9.51
N ASN A 104 0.06 11.62 -9.95
CA ASN A 104 1.46 11.21 -10.17
C ASN A 104 2.23 10.87 -8.88
N GLN A 105 1.64 11.08 -7.69
CA GLN A 105 2.30 10.84 -6.39
C GLN A 105 2.13 9.41 -5.86
N ILE A 106 1.26 8.59 -6.46
CA ILE A 106 1.02 7.20 -6.06
C ILE A 106 0.78 6.30 -7.27
N LEU A 107 1.01 5.00 -7.11
CA LEU A 107 0.69 4.04 -8.14
C LEU A 107 -0.82 3.71 -8.15
N PRO A 108 -1.51 3.69 -9.31
CA PRO A 108 -2.91 3.29 -9.41
C PRO A 108 -3.07 1.77 -9.25
N GLY A 109 -3.00 1.28 -8.01
CA GLY A 109 -3.06 -0.15 -7.69
C GLY A 109 -4.37 -0.81 -8.10
N ILE A 110 -4.28 -2.00 -8.71
CA ILE A 110 -5.48 -2.78 -9.10
C ILE A 110 -6.23 -3.31 -7.88
N THR A 111 -5.50 -3.76 -6.85
CA THR A 111 -6.09 -4.15 -5.56
C THR A 111 -6.75 -2.96 -4.87
N ARG A 112 -6.13 -1.78 -4.87
CA ARG A 112 -6.76 -0.51 -4.42
C ARG A 112 -8.10 -0.32 -5.11
N ARG A 113 -8.14 -0.33 -6.46
CA ARG A 113 -9.37 -0.15 -7.24
C ARG A 113 -10.47 -1.14 -6.82
N ALA A 114 -10.13 -2.41 -6.68
CA ALA A 114 -11.08 -3.43 -6.22
C ALA A 114 -11.61 -3.13 -4.81
N ILE A 115 -10.75 -2.73 -3.87
CA ILE A 115 -11.17 -2.35 -2.51
C ILE A 115 -12.09 -1.14 -2.50
N MET A 116 -11.80 -0.12 -3.31
CA MET A 116 -12.70 1.06 -3.42
C MET A 116 -14.10 0.63 -3.89
N THR A 117 -14.17 -0.18 -4.95
CA THR A 117 -15.46 -0.70 -5.46
C THR A 117 -16.17 -1.61 -4.46
N LEU A 118 -15.44 -2.40 -3.68
CA LEU A 118 -16.02 -3.29 -2.66
C LEU A 118 -16.51 -2.50 -1.44
N ALA A 119 -15.80 -1.43 -1.05
CA ALA A 119 -16.20 -0.54 0.03
C ALA A 119 -17.52 0.17 -0.30
N GLU A 120 -17.62 0.74 -1.50
CA GLU A 120 -18.87 1.38 -1.99
C GLU A 120 -20.07 0.42 -1.98
N LYS A 121 -19.86 -0.85 -2.31
CA LYS A 121 -20.92 -1.88 -2.28
C LYS A 121 -21.24 -2.40 -0.87
N GLY A 122 -20.36 -2.15 0.09
CA GLY A 122 -20.41 -2.70 1.43
C GLY A 122 -20.89 -1.72 2.51
N ASP A 123 -21.50 -0.61 2.08
CA ASP A 123 -21.94 0.52 2.90
C ASP A 123 -20.81 1.15 3.73
N ILE A 124 -19.57 1.13 3.22
CA ILE A 124 -18.41 1.79 3.81
C ILE A 124 -18.25 3.15 3.12
N THR A 125 -18.22 4.23 3.89
CA THR A 125 -18.01 5.57 3.35
C THR A 125 -16.57 5.68 2.85
N VAL A 126 -16.37 6.23 1.65
CA VAL A 126 -15.04 6.34 1.05
C VAL A 126 -14.67 7.81 0.86
N GLU A 127 -13.53 8.20 1.41
CA GLU A 127 -12.93 9.53 1.23
C GLU A 127 -11.58 9.43 0.51
N GLU A 128 -11.51 9.96 -0.71
CA GLU A 128 -10.25 10.10 -1.43
C GLU A 128 -9.56 11.42 -1.10
N ARG A 129 -8.76 11.44 -0.02
CA ARG A 129 -7.97 12.61 0.39
C ARG A 129 -6.62 12.21 0.99
N PRO A 130 -5.61 13.11 0.96
CA PRO A 130 -4.40 12.94 1.75
C PRO A 130 -4.74 12.83 3.25
N PHE A 131 -3.94 12.05 3.97
CA PHE A 131 -3.98 11.96 5.43
C PHE A 131 -2.56 12.05 5.99
N THR A 132 -2.44 12.59 7.20
CA THR A 132 -1.15 12.77 7.86
C THR A 132 -0.71 11.50 8.59
N VAL A 133 0.56 11.44 8.98
CA VAL A 133 1.07 10.35 9.84
C VAL A 133 0.34 10.34 11.19
N ASP A 134 0.08 11.51 11.77
CA ASP A 134 -0.60 11.62 13.07
C ASP A 134 -2.06 11.18 12.98
N GLU A 135 -2.75 11.54 11.89
CA GLU A 135 -4.10 11.03 11.60
C GLU A 135 -4.10 9.51 11.45
N ALA A 136 -3.11 8.94 10.74
CA ALA A 136 -2.98 7.49 10.63
C ALA A 136 -2.73 6.80 11.97
N LYS A 137 -1.94 7.42 12.86
CA LYS A 137 -1.69 6.93 14.22
C LYS A 137 -2.92 7.02 15.11
N ALA A 138 -3.81 7.98 14.86
CA ALA A 138 -5.06 8.17 15.58
C ALA A 138 -6.24 7.37 15.01
N ALA A 139 -6.08 6.75 13.84
CA ALA A 139 -7.14 6.01 13.16
C ALA A 139 -7.59 4.76 13.95
N CYS A 140 -8.85 4.36 13.74
CA CYS A 140 -9.43 3.15 14.31
C CYS A 140 -8.78 1.89 13.73
N GLU A 141 -8.52 1.90 12.42
CA GLU A 141 -7.79 0.85 11.73
C GLU A 141 -6.85 1.42 10.66
N ALA A 142 -5.83 0.66 10.30
CA ALA A 142 -4.99 0.94 9.15
C ALA A 142 -4.71 -0.37 8.40
N PHE A 143 -4.53 -0.28 7.09
CA PHE A 143 -4.13 -1.42 6.27
C PHE A 143 -3.44 -0.99 4.99
N LEU A 144 -2.80 -1.95 4.35
CA LEU A 144 -2.21 -1.78 3.03
C LEU A 144 -2.77 -2.76 2.01
N THR A 145 -2.63 -2.43 0.72
CA THR A 145 -3.01 -3.32 -0.36
C THR A 145 -1.92 -3.52 -1.40
N SER A 146 -1.74 -4.78 -1.84
CA SER A 146 -0.94 -5.12 -3.01
C SER A 146 -1.44 -6.40 -3.67
N ALA A 147 -1.06 -6.64 -4.92
CA ALA A 147 -1.38 -7.89 -5.61
C ALA A 147 -0.80 -9.14 -4.88
N SER A 148 0.25 -8.95 -4.07
CA SER A 148 0.97 -10.05 -3.43
C SER A 148 0.68 -10.21 -1.93
N SER A 149 -0.21 -9.38 -1.37
CA SER A 149 -0.59 -9.37 0.05
C SER A 149 -2.10 -9.18 0.28
N PHE A 150 -2.83 -8.75 -0.76
CA PHE A 150 -4.22 -8.30 -0.68
C PHE A 150 -4.39 -7.24 0.42
N VAL A 151 -5.50 -7.24 1.14
CA VAL A 151 -5.73 -6.37 2.31
C VAL A 151 -4.91 -6.90 3.48
N THR A 152 -3.87 -6.18 3.89
CA THR A 152 -2.99 -6.55 5.02
C THR A 152 -3.12 -5.53 6.14
N PRO A 153 -3.56 -5.91 7.35
CA PRO A 153 -3.73 -4.98 8.46
C PRO A 153 -2.40 -4.38 8.93
N VAL A 154 -2.39 -3.09 9.20
CA VAL A 154 -1.29 -2.36 9.86
C VAL A 154 -1.75 -2.08 11.29
N VAL A 155 -1.07 -2.67 12.27
CA VAL A 155 -1.45 -2.60 13.69
C VAL A 155 -0.52 -1.73 14.52
N GLU A 156 0.59 -1.29 13.94
CA GLU A 156 1.57 -0.40 14.57
C GLU A 156 2.25 0.47 13.52
N ILE A 157 2.36 1.77 13.79
CA ILE A 157 3.03 2.78 12.96
C ILE A 157 4.04 3.54 13.84
N ASP A 158 5.33 3.43 13.54
CA ASP A 158 6.42 4.05 14.33
C ASP A 158 6.37 3.73 15.83
N GLY A 159 6.02 2.49 16.18
CA GLY A 159 5.86 2.06 17.57
C GLY A 159 4.55 2.50 18.24
N ALA A 160 3.72 3.30 17.56
CA ALA A 160 2.37 3.63 18.04
C ALA A 160 1.38 2.55 17.57
N ARG A 161 0.64 1.96 18.52
CA ARG A 161 -0.41 0.98 18.21
C ARG A 161 -1.59 1.66 17.52
N ILE A 162 -2.12 1.02 16.49
CA ILE A 162 -3.31 1.46 15.77
C ILE A 162 -4.53 0.73 16.36
N GLY A 163 -5.55 1.49 16.75
CA GLY A 163 -6.70 0.97 17.49
C GLY A 163 -6.26 0.12 18.71
N GLY A 164 -6.71 -1.13 18.75
CA GLY A 164 -6.34 -2.11 19.79
C GLY A 164 -5.01 -2.85 19.58
N GLY A 165 -4.24 -2.52 18.54
CA GLY A 165 -3.04 -3.28 18.13
C GLY A 165 -3.37 -4.65 17.53
N GLN A 166 -4.57 -4.79 16.95
CA GLN A 166 -5.07 -6.00 16.29
C GLN A 166 -5.87 -5.58 15.04
N PRO A 167 -5.96 -6.43 14.01
CA PRO A 167 -6.77 -6.11 12.83
C PRO A 167 -8.23 -5.83 13.21
N GLY A 168 -8.78 -4.71 12.77
CA GLY A 168 -10.15 -4.33 13.09
C GLY A 168 -11.21 -4.93 12.15
N PRO A 169 -12.51 -4.75 12.46
CA PRO A 169 -13.62 -5.34 11.72
C PRO A 169 -13.69 -4.91 10.25
N VAL A 170 -13.44 -3.64 9.92
CA VAL A 170 -13.54 -3.13 8.54
C VAL A 170 -12.46 -3.76 7.67
N THR A 171 -11.22 -3.78 8.15
CA THR A 171 -10.09 -4.40 7.46
C THR A 171 -10.34 -5.89 7.21
N ARG A 172 -10.86 -6.63 8.22
CA ARG A 172 -11.19 -8.05 8.08
C ARG A 172 -12.30 -8.27 7.04
N LYS A 173 -13.39 -7.51 7.13
CA LYS A 173 -14.51 -7.56 6.18
C LYS A 173 -14.04 -7.32 4.75
N LEU A 174 -13.26 -6.25 4.52
CA LEU A 174 -12.70 -5.94 3.20
C LEU A 174 -11.78 -7.04 2.68
N ARG A 175 -10.95 -7.65 3.55
CA ARG A 175 -10.11 -8.79 3.17
C ARG A 175 -10.96 -9.99 2.75
N GLU A 176 -11.95 -10.37 3.55
CA GLU A 176 -12.82 -11.51 3.30
C GLU A 176 -13.57 -11.38 1.97
N ILE A 177 -14.16 -10.20 1.73
CA ILE A 177 -14.88 -9.90 0.49
C ILE A 177 -13.92 -9.93 -0.70
N TYR A 178 -12.73 -9.33 -0.59
CA TYR A 178 -11.74 -9.35 -1.65
C TYR A 178 -11.24 -10.77 -1.98
N VAL A 179 -10.91 -11.57 -0.97
CA VAL A 179 -10.45 -12.97 -1.15
C VAL A 179 -11.55 -13.81 -1.79
N SER A 180 -12.81 -13.60 -1.40
CA SER A 180 -13.96 -14.27 -2.00
C SER A 180 -14.13 -13.89 -3.46
N ALA A 181 -14.02 -12.60 -3.80
CA ALA A 181 -14.08 -12.13 -5.19
C ALA A 181 -12.93 -12.68 -6.04
N ALA A 182 -11.71 -12.72 -5.51
CA ALA A 182 -10.51 -13.21 -6.20
C ALA A 182 -10.51 -14.73 -6.45
N ARG A 183 -11.36 -15.51 -5.75
CA ARG A 183 -11.55 -16.94 -6.00
C ARG A 183 -12.59 -17.25 -7.07
N ASN A 184 -13.53 -16.32 -7.29
CA ASN A 184 -14.71 -16.53 -8.13
C ASN A 184 -14.62 -15.87 -9.51
N GLY A 185 -13.59 -15.04 -9.75
CA GLY A 185 -13.31 -14.40 -11.03
C GLY A 185 -12.03 -14.94 -11.66
#